data_AF-A0A7Z9C424-F1
#
_entry.id   AF-A0A7Z9C424-F1
#
_cell.length_a   1.000
_cell.length_b   1.000
_cell.length_c   1.000
_cell.angle_alpha   90.00
_cell.angle_beta   90.00
_cell.angle_gamma   90.00
#
_symmetry.space_group_name_H-M   'P 1'
#
loop_
_entity.id
_entity.type
_entity.pdbx_description
1 polymer ?
#
loop_
_entity_poly.entity_id
_entity_poly.type
_entity_poly.pdbx_seq_one_letter_code
_entity_poly.pdbx_strand_id
1 'polypeptide(L)'
;MTLANAVGTGVADDKAVYTYMPEIIRFFTGEDAILKNVPTWRCREADALKEVLEKLPELVVKEVGGSGGYGMLVGPTSTKAEIEAFRAKLIADPDDFIAQPTLSLSTAPTLNGGALSPRHVDLRPFVLSSPAGVRVAPGGLTRVALKEGSLVVNSSQGGGTKDTWVLDN
;
A
#
# COMPACT_ATOMS: atom_id res chain seq x y z
N MET A 1 10.14 8.76 -32.30
CA MET A 1 9.22 9.12 -31.22
C MET A 1 9.44 8.16 -30.08
N THR A 2 9.56 8.64 -28.84
CA THR A 2 9.77 7.82 -27.63
C THR A 2 8.67 8.17 -26.64
N LEU A 3 8.01 7.16 -26.07
CA LEU A 3 6.99 7.33 -25.03
C LEU A 3 7.60 6.96 -23.67
N ALA A 4 7.39 7.81 -22.67
CA ALA A 4 7.81 7.59 -21.30
C ALA A 4 6.69 8.04 -20.34
N ASN A 5 6.09 7.16 -19.53
CA ASN A 5 6.32 5.71 -19.43
C ASN A 5 5.84 4.93 -20.68
N ALA A 6 6.38 3.73 -20.88
CA ALA A 6 5.97 2.87 -21.99
C ALA A 6 4.49 2.46 -21.89
N VAL A 7 3.86 2.17 -23.02
CA VAL A 7 2.49 1.62 -23.04
C VAL A 7 2.52 0.23 -22.38
N GLY A 8 1.53 -0.06 -21.51
CA GLY A 8 1.38 -1.37 -20.86
C GLY A 8 1.99 -1.48 -19.46
N THR A 9 2.62 -0.44 -18.93
CA THR A 9 3.21 -0.48 -17.57
C THR A 9 2.19 -0.72 -16.45
N GLY A 10 0.90 -0.48 -16.70
CA GLY A 10 -0.16 -0.71 -15.72
C GLY A 10 -0.28 -2.16 -15.25
N VAL A 11 0.09 -3.14 -16.08
CA VAL A 11 0.08 -4.56 -15.68
C VAL A 11 1.10 -4.83 -14.57
N ALA A 12 2.25 -4.15 -14.60
CA ALA A 12 3.31 -4.37 -13.61
C ALA A 12 2.99 -3.75 -12.24
N ASP A 13 2.12 -2.74 -12.18
CA ASP A 13 1.71 -2.05 -10.95
C ASP A 13 0.34 -2.54 -10.43
N ASP A 14 -0.21 -3.60 -11.05
CA ASP A 14 -1.47 -4.18 -10.64
C ASP A 14 -1.34 -4.88 -9.28
N LYS A 15 -2.40 -4.81 -8.45
CA LYS A 15 -2.38 -5.37 -7.09
C LYS A 15 -2.22 -6.90 -7.10
N ALA A 16 -2.70 -7.59 -8.12
CA ALA A 16 -2.48 -9.03 -8.24
C ALA A 16 -1.01 -9.32 -8.58
N VAL A 17 -0.40 -8.57 -9.50
CA VAL A 17 1.03 -8.74 -9.85
C VAL A 17 1.95 -8.37 -8.69
N TYR A 18 1.61 -7.34 -7.90
CA TYR A 18 2.36 -6.95 -6.69
C TYR A 18 2.66 -8.14 -5.77
N THR A 19 1.70 -9.04 -5.61
CA THR A 19 1.85 -10.21 -4.73
C THR A 19 2.93 -11.20 -5.18
N TYR A 20 3.40 -11.14 -6.42
CA TYR A 20 4.46 -11.99 -6.98
C TYR A 20 5.81 -11.28 -7.07
N MET A 21 5.92 -10.02 -6.61
CA MET A 21 7.12 -9.23 -6.79
C MET A 21 8.39 -9.88 -6.20
N PRO A 22 8.36 -10.49 -4.99
CA PRO A 22 9.53 -11.20 -4.46
C PRO A 22 10.00 -12.34 -5.38
N GLU A 23 9.08 -13.13 -5.93
CA GLU A 23 9.38 -14.22 -6.85
C GLU A 23 9.86 -13.72 -8.21
N ILE A 24 9.30 -12.62 -8.70
CA ILE A 24 9.74 -11.94 -9.93
C ILE A 24 11.19 -11.46 -9.77
N ILE A 25 11.51 -10.78 -8.66
CA ILE A 25 12.88 -10.33 -8.37
C ILE A 25 13.83 -11.52 -8.41
N ARG A 26 13.52 -12.58 -7.65
CA ARG A 26 14.36 -13.78 -7.59
C ARG A 26 14.52 -14.47 -8.94
N PHE A 27 13.46 -14.52 -9.75
CA PHE A 27 13.51 -15.12 -11.08
C PHE A 27 14.45 -14.34 -12.01
N PHE A 28 14.44 -13.01 -11.99
CA PHE A 28 15.24 -12.19 -12.91
C PHE A 28 16.65 -11.89 -12.41
N THR A 29 16.88 -11.79 -11.10
CA THR A 29 18.18 -11.40 -10.53
C THR A 29 18.90 -12.56 -9.84
N GLY A 30 18.18 -13.62 -9.45
CA GLY A 30 18.71 -14.69 -8.60
C GLY A 30 18.83 -14.31 -7.12
N GLU A 31 18.46 -13.09 -6.75
CA GLU A 31 18.60 -12.55 -5.39
C GLU A 31 17.24 -12.44 -4.68
N ASP A 32 17.26 -12.43 -3.36
CA ASP A 32 16.06 -12.14 -2.57
C ASP A 32 15.76 -10.63 -2.54
N ALA A 33 14.48 -10.28 -2.45
CA ALA A 33 14.05 -8.88 -2.38
C ALA A 33 14.59 -8.19 -1.11
N ILE A 34 15.38 -7.12 -1.30
CA ILE A 34 15.92 -6.30 -0.20
C ILE A 34 14.79 -5.59 0.55
N LEU A 35 13.87 -4.96 -0.20
CA LEU A 35 12.66 -4.37 0.35
C LEU A 35 11.54 -5.41 0.31
N LYS A 36 11.06 -5.79 1.49
CA LYS A 36 10.00 -6.78 1.62
C LYS A 36 8.64 -6.18 1.28
N ASN A 37 7.84 -6.94 0.55
CA ASN A 37 6.43 -6.63 0.39
C ASN A 37 5.71 -6.75 1.74
N VAL A 38 4.59 -6.04 1.84
CA VAL A 38 3.62 -6.28 2.89
C VAL A 38 3.06 -7.70 2.68
N PRO A 39 3.02 -8.56 3.71
CA PRO A 39 2.38 -9.86 3.61
C PRO A 39 0.97 -9.69 3.05
N THR A 40 0.68 -10.35 1.93
CA THR A 40 -0.56 -10.14 1.18
C THR A 40 -1.17 -11.49 0.85
N TRP A 41 -2.39 -11.72 1.32
CA TRP A 41 -3.19 -12.87 0.97
C TRP A 41 -3.92 -12.61 -0.36
N ARG A 42 -3.81 -13.56 -1.28
CA ARG A 42 -4.57 -13.56 -2.53
C ARG A 42 -5.88 -14.29 -2.29
N CYS A 43 -7.00 -13.57 -2.23
CA CYS A 43 -8.25 -14.19 -1.79
C CYS A 43 -8.80 -15.23 -2.79
N ARG A 44 -8.32 -15.24 -4.05
CA ARG A 44 -8.54 -16.34 -5.00
C ARG A 44 -8.00 -17.72 -4.56
N GLU A 45 -7.02 -17.74 -3.67
CA GLU A 45 -6.43 -18.99 -3.17
C GLU A 45 -7.27 -19.47 -1.97
N ALA A 46 -7.81 -20.69 -2.04
CA ALA A 46 -8.79 -21.18 -1.07
C ALA A 46 -8.31 -21.16 0.39
N ASP A 47 -7.05 -21.54 0.64
CA ASP A 47 -6.46 -21.52 1.98
C ASP A 47 -6.30 -20.08 2.50
N ALA A 48 -5.86 -19.17 1.63
CA ALA A 48 -5.73 -17.76 1.96
C ALA A 48 -7.10 -17.12 2.23
N LEU A 49 -8.12 -17.43 1.41
CA LEU A 49 -9.49 -16.97 1.64
C LEU A 49 -10.02 -17.41 2.99
N LYS A 50 -9.82 -18.68 3.35
CA LYS A 50 -10.25 -19.22 4.63
C LYS A 50 -9.61 -18.44 5.79
N GLU A 51 -8.29 -18.24 5.74
CA GLU A 51 -7.57 -17.49 6.77
C GLU A 51 -8.07 -16.03 6.86
N VAL A 52 -8.27 -15.38 5.71
CA VAL A 52 -8.79 -14.00 5.65
C VAL A 52 -10.19 -13.89 6.25
N LEU A 53 -11.07 -14.84 5.94
CA LEU A 53 -12.43 -14.88 6.47
C LEU A 53 -12.46 -15.10 7.99
N GLU A 54 -11.54 -15.92 8.53
CA GLU A 54 -11.41 -16.14 9.97
C GLU A 54 -10.91 -14.89 10.71
N LYS A 55 -9.99 -14.13 10.08
CA LYS A 55 -9.32 -12.96 10.69
C LYS A 55 -9.82 -11.62 10.16
N LEU A 56 -10.97 -11.60 9.48
CA LEU A 56 -11.48 -10.42 8.78
C LEU A 56 -11.53 -9.13 9.64
N PRO A 57 -11.86 -9.18 10.96
CA PRO A 57 -11.83 -8.01 11.84
C PRO A 57 -10.43 -7.44 12.12
N GLU A 58 -9.35 -8.15 11.78
CA GLU A 58 -7.96 -7.76 12.07
C GLU A 58 -7.21 -7.27 10.82
N LEU A 59 -7.79 -7.52 9.64
CA LEU A 59 -7.16 -7.31 8.35
C LEU A 59 -7.71 -6.06 7.63
N VAL A 60 -6.94 -5.63 6.64
CA VAL A 60 -7.39 -4.67 5.63
C VAL A 60 -7.61 -5.44 4.33
N VAL A 61 -8.85 -5.41 3.80
CA VAL A 61 -9.20 -6.09 2.54
C VAL A 61 -9.48 -5.05 1.47
N LYS A 62 -8.93 -5.23 0.28
CA LYS A 62 -8.96 -4.26 -0.82
C LYS A 62 -9.34 -4.94 -2.12
N GLU A 63 -10.15 -4.27 -2.93
CA GLU A 63 -10.40 -4.67 -4.32
C GLU A 63 -9.15 -4.54 -5.18
N VAL A 64 -8.91 -5.50 -6.08
CA VAL A 64 -7.78 -5.53 -7.02
C VAL A 64 -7.94 -4.39 -8.03
N GLY A 65 -9.13 -4.25 -8.63
CA GLY A 65 -9.42 -3.21 -9.63
C GLY A 65 -9.70 -1.80 -9.07
N GLY A 66 -9.92 -1.67 -7.75
CA GLY A 66 -10.31 -0.40 -7.12
C GLY A 66 -9.19 0.66 -7.11
N SER A 67 -9.53 1.94 -7.28
CA SER A 67 -8.60 3.07 -7.11
C SER A 67 -9.10 4.04 -6.03
N GLY A 68 -8.18 4.79 -5.41
CA GLY A 68 -8.53 5.88 -4.50
C GLY A 68 -9.05 5.48 -3.11
N GLY A 69 -8.91 4.22 -2.69
CA GLY A 69 -9.34 3.74 -1.36
C GLY A 69 -10.82 3.38 -1.25
N TYR A 70 -11.58 3.48 -2.35
CA TYR A 70 -12.92 2.90 -2.46
C TYR A 70 -12.82 1.37 -2.59
N GLY A 71 -13.81 0.64 -2.08
CA GLY A 71 -13.79 -0.83 -2.13
C GLY A 71 -12.83 -1.48 -1.13
N MET A 72 -12.68 -0.89 0.06
CA MET A 72 -11.77 -1.37 1.11
C MET A 72 -12.48 -1.54 2.45
N LEU A 73 -12.18 -2.64 3.14
CA LEU A 73 -12.52 -2.88 4.54
C LEU A 73 -11.28 -2.61 5.41
N VAL A 74 -11.45 -1.89 6.51
CA VAL A 74 -10.43 -1.74 7.56
C VAL A 74 -10.97 -2.39 8.84
N GLY A 75 -10.75 -3.71 8.96
CA GLY A 75 -11.37 -4.56 9.98
C GLY A 75 -11.37 -3.95 11.39
N PRO A 76 -10.22 -3.48 11.93
CA PRO A 76 -10.15 -2.98 13.30
C PRO A 76 -11.00 -1.73 13.60
N THR A 77 -11.39 -1.00 12.55
CA THR A 77 -12.20 0.23 12.65
C THR A 77 -13.62 0.06 12.13
N SER A 78 -13.95 -1.11 11.60
CA SER A 78 -15.27 -1.41 11.04
C SER A 78 -16.20 -2.03 12.08
N THR A 79 -17.48 -1.74 11.95
CA THR A 79 -18.53 -2.37 12.74
C THR A 79 -18.73 -3.82 12.31
N LYS A 80 -19.34 -4.63 13.19
CA LYS A 80 -19.69 -6.03 12.86
C LYS A 80 -20.57 -6.13 11.60
N ALA A 81 -21.51 -5.21 11.43
CA ALA A 81 -22.40 -5.20 10.27
C ALA A 81 -21.64 -4.94 8.96
N GLU A 82 -20.68 -4.00 8.97
CA GLU A 82 -19.83 -3.72 7.81
C GLU A 82 -18.92 -4.90 7.48
N ILE A 83 -18.35 -5.56 8.50
CA ILE A 83 -17.52 -6.74 8.32
C ILE A 83 -18.32 -7.88 7.68
N GLU A 84 -19.54 -8.15 8.15
CA GLU A 84 -20.38 -9.22 7.58
C GLU A 84 -20.89 -8.88 6.17
N ALA A 85 -21.20 -7.61 5.89
CA ALA A 85 -21.52 -7.18 4.53
C ALA A 85 -20.32 -7.38 3.58
N PHE A 86 -19.11 -7.04 4.04
CA PHE A 86 -17.89 -7.22 3.25
C PHE A 86 -17.52 -8.70 3.10
N ARG A 87 -17.76 -9.52 4.13
CA ARG A 87 -17.61 -10.98 4.08
C ARG A 87 -18.44 -11.58 2.96
N ALA A 88 -19.71 -11.20 2.83
CA ALA A 88 -20.58 -11.67 1.77
C ALA A 88 -20.05 -11.28 0.38
N LYS A 89 -19.54 -10.05 0.24
CA LYS A 89 -18.91 -9.58 -1.01
C LYS A 89 -17.66 -10.37 -1.37
N LEU A 90 -16.78 -10.59 -0.39
CA LEU A 90 -15.53 -11.34 -0.55
C LEU A 90 -15.77 -12.80 -0.95
N ILE A 91 -16.80 -13.45 -0.39
CA ILE A 91 -17.18 -14.83 -0.75
C ILE A 91 -17.77 -14.89 -2.17
N ALA A 92 -18.51 -13.87 -2.58
CA ALA A 92 -19.17 -13.85 -3.88
C ALA A 92 -18.18 -13.73 -5.05
N ASP A 93 -17.08 -12.99 -4.88
CA ASP A 93 -16.07 -12.80 -5.92
C ASP A 93 -14.65 -12.68 -5.32
N PRO A 94 -14.07 -13.78 -4.80
CA PRO A 94 -12.79 -13.74 -4.10
C PRO A 94 -11.61 -13.32 -5.00
N ASP A 95 -11.74 -13.44 -6.32
CA ASP A 95 -10.69 -13.12 -7.28
C ASP A 95 -10.41 -11.62 -7.36
N ASP A 96 -11.42 -10.78 -7.06
CA ASP A 96 -11.28 -9.34 -7.05
C ASP A 96 -10.72 -8.80 -5.73
N PHE A 97 -10.25 -9.64 -4.79
CA PHE A 97 -9.76 -9.18 -3.49
C PHE A 97 -8.37 -9.67 -3.11
N ILE A 98 -7.65 -8.77 -2.43
CA ILE A 98 -6.47 -9.09 -1.63
C ILE A 98 -6.67 -8.62 -0.19
N ALA A 99 -6.01 -9.29 0.75
CA ALA A 99 -5.99 -8.87 2.15
C ALA A 99 -4.57 -8.65 2.64
N GLN A 100 -4.41 -7.74 3.59
CA GLN A 100 -3.13 -7.38 4.18
C GLN A 100 -3.32 -7.19 5.70
N PRO A 101 -2.27 -7.40 6.51
CA PRO A 101 -2.34 -7.08 7.93
C PRO A 101 -2.54 -5.58 8.09
N THR A 102 -3.18 -5.17 9.18
CA THR A 102 -3.24 -3.76 9.53
C THR A 102 -1.83 -3.29 9.87
N LEU A 103 -1.31 -2.35 9.09
CA LEU A 103 0.05 -1.83 9.25
C LEU A 103 0.07 -0.68 10.25
N SER A 104 0.97 -0.77 11.23
CA SER A 104 1.37 0.35 12.06
C SER A 104 2.34 1.22 11.27
N LEU A 105 1.82 2.27 10.62
CA LEU A 105 2.66 3.25 9.93
C LEU A 105 3.58 3.95 10.93
N SER A 106 4.82 4.24 10.53
CA SER A 106 5.71 5.08 11.32
C SER A 106 5.16 6.49 11.46
N THR A 107 5.54 7.18 12.53
CA THR A 107 5.10 8.56 12.79
C THR A 107 6.25 9.54 12.72
N ALA A 108 6.00 10.74 12.21
CA ALA A 108 6.93 11.88 12.27
C ALA A 108 6.31 13.04 13.09
N PRO A 109 7.12 13.82 13.82
CA PRO A 109 6.64 15.01 14.54
C PRO A 109 5.96 16.00 13.58
N THR A 110 4.74 16.41 13.93
CA THR A 110 3.95 17.34 13.13
C THR A 110 3.32 18.39 14.03
N LEU A 111 3.49 19.66 13.64
CA LEU A 111 2.93 20.79 14.37
C LEU A 111 1.44 20.91 14.06
N ASN A 112 0.61 20.84 15.10
CA ASN A 112 -0.83 21.03 15.00
C ASN A 112 -1.31 21.86 16.20
N GLY A 113 -2.03 22.96 15.96
CA GLY A 113 -2.55 23.80 17.03
C GLY A 113 -1.48 24.36 17.98
N GLY A 114 -0.26 24.59 17.50
CA GLY A 114 0.86 25.09 18.31
C GLY A 114 1.63 24.04 19.12
N ALA A 115 1.22 22.77 19.07
CA ALA A 115 1.92 21.66 19.74
C ALA A 115 2.49 20.65 18.74
N LEU A 116 3.65 20.08 19.04
CA LEU A 116 4.21 18.96 18.28
C LEU A 116 3.56 17.66 18.74
N SER A 117 3.06 16.88 17.79
CA SER A 117 2.47 15.57 18.05
C SER A 117 2.87 14.57 16.96
N PRO A 118 2.92 13.26 17.28
CA PRO A 118 3.22 12.24 16.28
C PRO A 118 2.05 12.13 15.28
N ARG A 119 2.37 12.04 13.99
CA ARG A 119 1.43 11.78 12.91
C ARG A 119 1.99 10.74 11.94
N HIS A 120 1.14 9.85 11.46
CA HIS A 120 1.55 8.80 10.52
C HIS A 120 2.02 9.40 9.20
N VAL A 121 3.10 8.84 8.66
CA VAL A 121 3.70 9.27 7.40
C VAL A 121 3.93 8.09 6.46
N ASP A 122 3.96 8.37 5.16
CA ASP A 122 4.53 7.47 4.18
C ASP A 122 5.50 8.21 3.25
N LEU A 123 6.40 7.46 2.63
CA LEU A 123 7.44 7.99 1.76
C LEU A 123 7.30 7.39 0.36
N ARG A 124 7.28 8.27 -0.65
CA ARG A 124 7.31 7.90 -2.07
C ARG A 124 8.61 8.39 -2.71
N PRO A 125 9.66 7.54 -2.79
CA PRO A 125 10.85 7.84 -3.55
C PRO A 125 10.58 7.71 -5.06
N PHE A 126 11.50 8.21 -5.89
CA PHE A 126 11.42 8.12 -7.34
C PHE A 126 12.66 7.43 -7.91
N VAL A 127 12.43 6.36 -8.66
CA VAL A 127 13.47 5.60 -9.38
C VAL A 127 13.45 6.03 -10.84
N LEU A 128 14.61 6.43 -11.36
CA LEU A 128 14.83 6.91 -12.72
C LEU A 128 15.60 5.84 -13.50
N SER A 129 14.99 5.29 -14.54
CA SER A 129 15.57 4.26 -15.39
C SER A 129 15.87 4.82 -16.79
N SER A 130 17.07 4.57 -17.29
CA SER A 130 17.53 5.03 -18.60
C SER A 130 18.49 3.99 -19.23
N PRO A 131 18.85 4.12 -20.52
CA PRO A 131 19.90 3.29 -21.13
C PRO A 131 21.25 3.39 -20.42
N ALA A 132 21.50 4.48 -19.68
CA ALA A 132 22.72 4.68 -18.89
C ALA A 132 22.66 4.01 -17.49
N GLY A 133 21.52 3.38 -17.14
CA GLY A 133 21.32 2.68 -15.87
C GLY A 133 20.14 3.22 -15.05
N VAL A 134 20.03 2.68 -13.83
CA VAL A 134 18.97 2.97 -12.86
C VAL A 134 19.54 3.78 -11.70
N ARG A 135 18.87 4.88 -11.32
CA ARG A 135 19.26 5.73 -10.18
C ARG A 135 18.05 6.11 -9.34
N VAL A 136 18.23 6.28 -8.04
CA VAL A 136 17.19 6.78 -7.13
C VAL A 136 17.49 8.26 -6.85
N ALA A 137 16.48 9.12 -6.93
CA ALA A 137 16.65 10.52 -6.56
C ALA A 137 16.91 10.64 -5.04
N PRO A 138 17.83 11.50 -4.57
CA PRO A 138 18.10 11.70 -3.14
C PRO A 138 16.99 12.55 -2.51
N GLY A 139 15.78 11.98 -2.41
CA GLY A 139 14.59 12.63 -1.90
C GLY A 139 13.32 11.84 -2.22
N GLY A 140 12.18 12.47 -1.99
CA GLY A 140 10.88 11.86 -2.27
C GLY A 140 9.73 12.71 -1.75
N LEU A 141 8.52 12.26 -2.06
CA LEU A 141 7.32 12.85 -1.51
C LEU A 141 6.99 12.15 -0.18
N THR A 142 7.14 12.86 0.94
CA THR A 142 6.62 12.41 2.23
C THR A 142 5.20 12.95 2.41
N ARG A 143 4.23 12.08 2.67
CA ARG A 143 2.86 12.47 3.01
C ARG A 143 2.61 12.27 4.50
N VAL A 144 1.71 13.07 5.06
CA VAL A 144 1.37 13.03 6.49
C VAL A 144 -0.14 13.01 6.70
N ALA A 145 -0.62 12.11 7.55
CA ALA A 145 -2.01 12.09 7.99
C ALA A 145 -2.19 13.15 9.09
N LEU A 146 -2.82 14.29 8.77
CA LEU A 146 -2.90 15.42 9.71
C LEU A 146 -3.86 15.19 10.88
N LYS A 147 -4.95 14.44 10.63
CA LYS A 147 -5.93 14.05 11.65
C LYS A 147 -5.29 13.06 12.63
N GLU A 148 -5.49 13.33 13.92
CA GLU A 148 -4.98 12.46 14.99
C GLU A 148 -5.51 11.02 14.86
N GLY A 149 -4.61 10.05 15.02
CA GLY A 149 -4.93 8.62 14.89
C GLY A 149 -5.28 8.15 13.47
N SER A 150 -5.30 9.04 12.48
CA SER A 150 -5.62 8.67 11.10
C SER A 150 -4.44 7.99 10.41
N LEU A 151 -4.72 6.91 9.68
CA LEU A 151 -3.77 6.27 8.76
C LEU A 151 -3.91 6.82 7.32
N VAL A 152 -4.89 7.70 7.09
CA VAL A 152 -5.19 8.25 5.77
C VAL A 152 -4.26 9.42 5.47
N VAL A 153 -3.27 9.16 4.62
CA VAL A 153 -2.28 10.15 4.15
C VAL A 153 -2.65 10.77 2.78
N ASN A 154 -3.76 10.35 2.17
CA ASN A 154 -4.15 10.83 0.84
C ASN A 154 -4.60 12.30 0.90
N SER A 155 -4.10 13.13 -0.02
CA SER A 155 -4.36 14.58 -0.05
C SER A 155 -5.85 14.89 -0.29
N SER A 156 -6.55 14.06 -1.05
CA SER A 156 -8.00 14.18 -1.27
C SER A 156 -8.85 13.99 -0.02
N GLN A 157 -8.26 13.49 1.08
CA GLN A 157 -8.93 13.22 2.36
C GLN A 157 -8.25 13.94 3.54
N GLY A 158 -7.55 15.05 3.27
CA GLY A 158 -6.95 15.89 4.31
C GLY A 158 -5.53 15.51 4.71
N GLY A 159 -4.82 14.74 3.86
CA GLY A 159 -3.38 14.50 3.99
C GLY A 159 -2.56 15.73 3.62
N GLY A 160 -1.49 15.98 4.38
CA GLY A 160 -0.48 17.01 4.10
C GLY A 160 0.79 16.40 3.49
N THR A 161 1.79 17.25 3.24
CA THR A 161 3.12 16.83 2.76
C THR A 161 4.23 17.37 3.66
N LYS A 162 5.36 16.67 3.69
CA LYS A 162 6.61 17.11 4.33
C LYS A 162 7.75 17.02 3.33
N ASP A 163 8.76 17.85 3.54
CA ASP A 163 10.04 17.69 2.85
C ASP A 163 10.76 16.42 3.34
N THR A 164 11.53 15.80 2.45
CA THR A 164 12.28 14.56 2.72
C THR A 164 13.76 14.84 2.57
N TRP A 165 14.48 14.90 3.68
CA TRP A 165 15.92 15.13 3.67
C TRP A 165 16.68 13.81 3.64
N VAL A 166 17.50 13.64 2.61
CA VAL A 166 18.52 12.59 2.53
C VAL A 166 19.85 13.26 2.83
N LEU A 167 20.47 12.86 3.94
CA LEU A 167 21.75 13.42 4.36
C LEU A 167 22.88 12.69 3.64
N ASP A 168 23.90 13.45 3.23
CA ASP A 168 25.17 12.88 2.80
C ASP A 168 25.93 12.35 4.03
N ASN A 169 26.72 11.30 3.82
CA ASN A 169 27.66 10.77 4.82
C ASN A 169 29.02 11.47 4.70
#